data_AF-A0A7S2CI54-F1
#
_entry.id   AF-A0A7S2CI54-F1
#
_cell.length_a   1.000
_cell.length_b   1.000
_cell.length_c   1.000
_cell.angle_alpha   90.00
_cell.angle_beta   90.00
_cell.angle_gamma   90.00
#
_symmetry.space_group_name_H-M   'P 1'
#
loop_
_entity.id
_entity.type
_entity.pdbx_description
1 polymer ?
#
loop_
_entity_poly.entity_id
_entity_poly.type
_entity_poly.pdbx_seq_one_letter_code
_entity_poly.pdbx_strand_id
1 'polypeptide(L)'
;GNGVKQIEHGLLGYMAYGIPADKLVMGMSWGGAAFECTNFVGDTGLDYCAPKMETGLFGYRGVNCTDAVSESMGNLDNAWERLTAPNTVYHGWDDYTKLPYFNYVTPLNGSDTKLYQVWYESPESIGHKVALASNMNVGGVGPWEFGKLNWTKPDQVYDVWSQFCKFFDCSEYAKCSDGSCHD
;
A
#
# COMPACT_ATOMS: atom_id res chain seq x y z
N GLY A 1 3.65 -9.96 1.52
CA GLY A 1 2.50 -9.08 1.28
C GLY A 1 2.60 -7.86 2.18
N ASN A 2 2.04 -6.73 1.78
CA ASN A 2 2.18 -5.45 2.52
C ASN A 2 1.02 -5.17 3.50
N GLY A 3 0.13 -6.14 3.74
CA GLY A 3 -0.99 -5.99 4.68
C GLY A 3 -0.54 -6.10 6.13
N VAL A 4 -1.33 -5.53 7.04
CA VAL A 4 -1.03 -5.46 8.49
C VAL A 4 -0.72 -6.84 9.08
N LYS A 5 -1.50 -7.87 8.74
CA LYS A 5 -1.28 -9.24 9.27
C LYS A 5 -0.02 -9.91 8.75
N GLN A 6 0.38 -9.65 7.51
CA GLN A 6 1.63 -10.17 6.98
C GLN A 6 2.84 -9.47 7.61
N ILE A 7 2.73 -8.17 7.89
CA ILE A 7 3.76 -7.40 8.59
C ILE A 7 3.91 -7.91 10.04
N GLU A 8 2.80 -8.07 10.76
CA GLU A 8 2.77 -8.63 12.12
C GLU A 8 3.46 -10.00 12.16
N HIS A 9 3.12 -10.90 11.24
CA HIS A 9 3.75 -12.21 11.15
C HIS A 9 5.28 -12.11 10.91
N GLY A 10 5.72 -11.20 10.05
CA GLY A 10 7.14 -10.97 9.80
C GLY A 10 7.90 -10.50 11.05
N LEU A 11 7.34 -9.50 11.76
CA LEU A 11 7.92 -8.99 13.01
C LEU A 11 8.00 -10.08 14.08
N LEU A 12 6.93 -10.84 14.29
CA LEU A 12 6.91 -11.98 15.22
C LEU A 12 7.96 -13.03 14.84
N GLY A 13 8.18 -13.28 13.55
CA GLY A 13 9.22 -14.16 13.05
C GLY A 13 10.62 -13.72 13.49
N TYR A 14 10.96 -12.44 13.34
CA TYR A 14 12.25 -11.91 13.81
C TYR A 14 12.39 -11.97 15.33
N MET A 15 11.33 -11.65 16.07
CA MET A 15 11.34 -11.74 17.53
C MET A 15 11.51 -13.19 18.02
N ALA A 16 10.96 -14.18 17.31
CA ALA A 16 11.13 -15.60 17.62
C ALA A 16 12.60 -16.07 17.50
N TYR A 17 13.43 -15.36 16.73
CA TYR A 17 14.89 -15.58 16.69
C TYR A 17 15.64 -14.87 17.83
N GLY A 18 14.95 -14.27 18.79
CA GLY A 18 15.54 -13.58 19.94
C GLY A 18 15.97 -12.15 19.66
N ILE A 19 15.57 -11.56 18.54
CA ILE A 19 15.84 -10.14 18.25
C ILE A 19 14.87 -9.28 19.07
N PRO A 20 15.37 -8.40 19.96
CA PRO A 20 14.50 -7.53 20.75
C PRO A 20 13.67 -6.61 19.86
N ALA A 21 12.42 -6.35 20.26
CA ALA A 21 11.48 -5.53 19.49
C ALA A 21 12.03 -4.12 19.22
N ASP A 22 12.61 -3.49 20.24
CA ASP A 22 13.24 -2.16 20.18
C ASP A 22 14.45 -2.07 19.24
N LYS A 23 14.94 -3.20 18.73
CA LYS A 23 15.99 -3.28 17.70
C LYS A 23 15.45 -3.49 16.29
N LEU A 24 14.15 -3.70 16.13
CA LEU A 24 13.51 -3.86 14.83
C LEU A 24 13.01 -2.51 14.30
N VAL A 25 13.21 -2.28 13.00
CA VAL A 25 12.58 -1.19 12.27
C VAL A 25 11.59 -1.80 11.29
N MET A 26 10.31 -1.49 11.42
CA MET A 26 9.26 -2.00 10.54
C MET A 26 9.30 -1.27 9.20
N GLY A 27 9.84 -1.96 8.19
CA GLY A 27 9.79 -1.51 6.80
C GLY A 27 8.38 -1.61 6.22
N MET A 28 7.93 -0.57 5.53
CA MET A 28 6.67 -0.54 4.80
C MET A 28 6.93 -0.21 3.34
N SER A 29 6.37 -0.99 2.41
CA SER A 29 6.29 -0.51 1.02
C SER A 29 5.18 0.51 0.96
N TRP A 30 5.41 1.67 0.34
CA TRP A 30 4.33 2.63 0.07
C TRP A 30 4.25 2.91 -1.44
N GLY A 31 3.07 2.68 -2.00
CA GLY A 31 2.84 2.67 -3.44
C GLY A 31 1.59 1.87 -3.76
N GLY A 32 1.50 1.35 -4.98
CA GLY A 32 0.46 0.40 -5.35
C GLY A 32 0.91 -0.58 -6.43
N ALA A 33 0.14 -1.63 -6.61
CA ALA A 33 0.36 -2.63 -7.64
C ALA A 33 -0.97 -2.95 -8.34
N ALA A 34 -0.95 -3.00 -9.66
CA ALA A 34 -2.09 -3.37 -10.50
C ALA A 34 -1.98 -4.84 -10.93
N PHE A 35 -3.07 -5.58 -10.80
CA PHE A 35 -3.18 -6.97 -11.20
C PHE A 35 -4.26 -7.13 -12.26
N GLU A 36 -3.94 -7.74 -13.40
CA GLU A 36 -4.95 -8.16 -14.38
C GLU A 36 -5.78 -9.31 -13.79
N CYS A 37 -7.11 -9.15 -13.77
CA CYS A 37 -8.03 -10.12 -13.20
C CYS A 37 -8.49 -11.14 -14.24
N THR A 38 -7.97 -12.37 -14.12
CA THR A 38 -8.27 -13.48 -15.04
C THR A 38 -9.67 -14.06 -14.86
N ASN A 39 -10.31 -13.79 -13.73
CA ASN A 39 -11.69 -14.16 -13.42
C ASN A 39 -12.73 -13.10 -13.86
N PHE A 40 -12.32 -12.07 -14.61
CA PHE A 40 -13.24 -11.07 -15.12
C PHE A 40 -14.16 -11.65 -16.21
N VAL A 41 -15.46 -11.63 -15.94
CA VAL A 41 -16.52 -12.10 -16.85
C VAL A 41 -17.62 -11.04 -17.08
N GLY A 42 -17.27 -9.77 -16.89
CA GLY A 42 -18.17 -8.62 -17.08
C GLY A 42 -18.63 -7.93 -15.79
N ASP A 43 -18.42 -8.54 -14.62
CA ASP A 43 -18.66 -7.89 -13.33
C ASP A 43 -17.46 -7.01 -12.93
N THR A 44 -17.69 -5.70 -12.82
CA THR A 44 -16.66 -4.74 -12.42
C THR A 44 -16.51 -4.58 -10.91
N GLY A 45 -17.49 -5.07 -10.13
CA GLY A 45 -17.52 -5.01 -8.66
C GLY A 45 -16.77 -6.14 -7.97
N LEU A 46 -15.75 -6.73 -8.61
CA LEU A 46 -14.99 -7.84 -8.05
C LEU A 46 -14.21 -7.40 -6.81
N ASP A 47 -14.55 -7.96 -5.65
CA ASP A 47 -13.77 -7.84 -4.42
C ASP A 47 -12.47 -8.65 -4.52
N TYR A 48 -12.55 -9.83 -5.15
CA TYR A 48 -11.41 -10.74 -5.33
C TYR A 48 -11.00 -10.83 -6.81
N CYS A 49 -9.76 -10.40 -7.08
CA CYS A 49 -9.09 -10.55 -8.37
C CYS A 49 -8.21 -11.79 -8.37
N ALA A 50 -8.47 -12.73 -9.30
CA ALA A 50 -7.55 -13.83 -9.56
C ALA A 50 -6.42 -13.32 -10.49
N PRO A 51 -5.20 -13.07 -9.97
CA PRO A 51 -4.16 -12.46 -10.77
C PRO A 51 -3.67 -13.41 -11.85
N LYS A 52 -3.22 -12.85 -12.97
CA LYS A 52 -2.43 -13.61 -13.94
C LYS A 52 -1.16 -14.14 -13.26
N MET A 53 -0.83 -15.41 -13.51
CA MET A 53 0.35 -16.07 -12.94
C MET A 53 1.48 -16.17 -13.98
N GLU A 54 2.72 -15.98 -13.55
CA GLU A 54 3.93 -16.18 -14.35
C GLU A 54 4.26 -17.68 -14.42
N THR A 55 4.28 -18.25 -15.62
CA THR A 55 4.45 -19.68 -15.85
C THR A 55 5.82 -20.05 -16.43
N GLY A 56 6.72 -19.08 -16.62
CA GLY A 56 8.04 -19.26 -17.25
C GLY A 56 9.19 -19.59 -16.29
N LEU A 57 10.42 -19.50 -16.81
CA LEU A 57 11.69 -19.71 -16.06
C LEU A 57 11.88 -18.76 -14.86
N PHE A 58 11.09 -17.67 -14.82
CA PHE A 58 11.02 -16.69 -13.75
C PHE A 58 9.82 -16.90 -12.81
N GLY A 59 8.97 -17.90 -13.08
CA GLY A 59 7.84 -18.30 -12.24
C GLY A 59 8.26 -19.20 -11.07
N TYR A 60 7.35 -19.34 -10.10
CA TYR A 60 7.44 -20.09 -8.83
C TYR A 60 8.82 -20.38 -8.26
N ARG A 61 9.23 -19.54 -7.29
CA ARG A 61 10.42 -19.77 -6.47
C ARG A 61 10.11 -20.35 -5.09
N GLY A 62 8.95 -20.98 -4.91
CA GLY A 62 8.60 -21.66 -3.65
C GLY A 62 8.03 -20.76 -2.56
N VAL A 63 7.58 -19.54 -2.89
CA VAL A 63 6.87 -18.65 -1.94
C VAL A 63 5.67 -17.99 -2.62
N ASN A 64 4.55 -17.88 -1.91
CA ASN A 64 3.23 -17.48 -2.46
C ASN A 64 3.17 -16.12 -3.19
N CYS A 65 4.22 -15.29 -3.12
CA CYS A 65 4.25 -13.96 -3.73
C CYS A 65 5.10 -13.83 -5.01
N THR A 66 5.71 -14.90 -5.51
CA THR A 66 6.65 -14.80 -6.66
C THR A 66 5.98 -14.87 -8.03
N ASP A 67 4.70 -15.23 -8.10
CA ASP A 67 4.09 -15.72 -9.35
C ASP A 67 2.98 -14.82 -9.85
N ALA A 68 2.37 -14.03 -8.98
CA ALA A 68 1.35 -13.08 -9.39
C ALA A 68 2.01 -11.97 -10.20
N VAL A 69 1.66 -11.87 -11.47
CA VAL A 69 2.12 -10.79 -12.35
C VAL A 69 1.41 -9.52 -11.93
N SER A 70 2.21 -8.53 -11.52
CA SER A 70 1.73 -7.21 -11.13
C SER A 70 2.52 -6.12 -11.82
N GLU A 71 1.85 -5.04 -12.16
CA GLU A 71 2.48 -3.81 -12.61
C GLU A 71 2.60 -2.85 -11.43
N SER A 72 3.82 -2.33 -11.19
CA SER A 72 4.03 -1.30 -10.18
C SER A 72 3.32 -0.01 -10.58
N MET A 73 2.58 0.59 -9.66
CA MET A 73 2.04 1.95 -9.84
C MET A 73 3.14 3.01 -9.72
N GLY A 74 4.38 2.66 -9.37
CA GLY A 74 5.48 3.62 -9.26
C GLY A 74 5.38 4.45 -7.97
N ASN A 75 5.17 5.76 -8.13
CA ASN A 75 4.94 6.68 -7.01
C ASN A 75 3.53 6.49 -6.43
N LEU A 76 3.36 6.88 -5.17
CA LEU A 76 2.10 6.66 -4.46
C LEU A 76 0.94 7.46 -5.06
N ASP A 77 1.22 8.66 -5.56
CA ASP A 77 0.22 9.55 -6.15
C ASP A 77 -0.35 9.02 -7.48
N ASN A 78 0.39 8.19 -8.22
CA ASN A 78 -0.13 7.56 -9.43
C ASN A 78 -1.37 6.69 -9.15
N ALA A 79 -1.40 5.99 -8.01
CA ALA A 79 -2.58 5.24 -7.60
C ALA A 79 -3.74 6.19 -7.28
N TRP A 80 -3.46 7.29 -6.58
CA TRP A 80 -4.48 8.27 -6.21
C TRP A 80 -5.05 9.05 -7.40
N GLU A 81 -4.22 9.39 -8.39
CA GLU A 81 -4.68 10.00 -9.64
C GLU A 81 -5.60 9.04 -10.39
N ARG A 82 -5.19 7.77 -10.47
CA ARG A 82 -5.98 6.72 -11.12
C ARG A 82 -7.33 6.49 -10.45
N LEU A 83 -7.45 6.66 -9.12
CA LEU A 83 -8.75 6.57 -8.42
C LEU A 83 -9.81 7.50 -9.02
N THR A 84 -9.40 8.65 -9.55
CA THR A 84 -10.31 9.66 -10.12
C THR A 84 -10.50 9.51 -11.64
N ALA A 85 -9.82 8.54 -12.26
CA ALA A 85 -9.90 8.34 -13.69
C ALA A 85 -11.29 7.82 -14.11
N PRO A 86 -11.84 8.23 -15.28
CA PRO A 86 -13.16 7.81 -15.73
C PRO A 86 -13.36 6.30 -15.91
N ASN A 87 -12.27 5.53 -16.03
CA ASN A 87 -12.31 4.08 -16.17
C ASN A 87 -12.15 3.33 -14.85
N THR A 88 -12.06 4.02 -13.73
CA THR A 88 -12.14 3.43 -12.40
C THR A 88 -13.61 3.22 -12.06
N VAL A 89 -13.98 1.97 -11.82
CA VAL A 89 -15.38 1.50 -11.83
C VAL A 89 -15.82 0.93 -10.49
N TYR A 90 -14.89 0.69 -9.58
CA TYR A 90 -15.18 0.14 -8.24
C TYR A 90 -14.11 0.56 -7.25
N HIS A 91 -14.50 0.73 -5.99
CA HIS A 91 -13.61 1.01 -4.86
C HIS A 91 -13.98 0.08 -3.71
N GLY A 92 -12.97 -0.47 -3.05
CA GLY A 92 -13.16 -1.37 -1.92
C GLY A 92 -12.10 -1.18 -0.85
N TRP A 93 -12.38 -1.75 0.32
CA TRP A 93 -11.48 -1.82 1.45
C TRP A 93 -11.47 -3.25 1.97
N ASP A 94 -10.28 -3.80 2.19
CA ASP A 94 -10.13 -5.13 2.78
C ASP A 94 -9.75 -5.01 4.26
N ASP A 95 -10.66 -5.44 5.11
CA ASP A 95 -10.50 -5.32 6.56
C ASP A 95 -9.41 -6.23 7.14
N TYR A 96 -9.03 -7.29 6.43
CA TYR A 96 -8.00 -8.22 6.88
C TYR A 96 -6.59 -7.65 6.69
N THR A 97 -6.31 -7.13 5.49
CA THR A 97 -5.03 -6.51 5.15
C THR A 97 -4.94 -5.06 5.60
N LYS A 98 -6.08 -4.41 5.84
CA LYS A 98 -6.23 -2.96 6.06
C LYS A 98 -5.66 -2.16 4.89
N LEU A 99 -5.98 -2.60 3.68
CA LEU A 99 -5.59 -1.94 2.44
C LEU A 99 -6.84 -1.56 1.62
N PRO A 100 -6.83 -0.37 1.01
CA PRO A 100 -7.78 -0.04 -0.02
C PRO A 100 -7.39 -0.70 -1.35
N TYR A 101 -8.40 -0.91 -2.18
CA TYR A 101 -8.22 -1.28 -3.58
C TYR A 101 -9.28 -0.63 -4.46
N PHE A 102 -9.03 -0.62 -5.76
CA PHE A 102 -10.02 -0.20 -6.75
C PHE A 102 -9.89 -1.04 -8.01
N ASN A 103 -10.96 -1.10 -8.79
CA ASN A 103 -10.94 -1.76 -10.09
C ASN A 103 -11.03 -0.72 -11.19
N TYR A 104 -10.25 -0.90 -12.26
CA TYR A 104 -10.38 -0.13 -13.49
C TYR A 104 -10.43 -1.04 -14.71
N VAL A 105 -11.10 -0.57 -15.76
CA VAL A 105 -11.22 -1.31 -17.03
C VAL A 105 -10.36 -0.71 -18.14
N THR A 106 -9.83 -1.55 -19.02
CA THR A 106 -9.16 -1.11 -20.24
C THR A 106 -9.32 -2.13 -21.39
N PRO A 107 -9.73 -1.71 -22.60
CA PRO A 107 -10.34 -0.40 -22.91
C PRO A 107 -11.73 -0.24 -22.25
N LEU A 108 -12.20 1.01 -22.07
CA LEU A 108 -13.50 1.30 -21.43
C LEU A 108 -14.70 0.67 -22.14
N ASN A 109 -14.66 0.52 -23.46
CA ASN A 109 -15.78 0.06 -24.28
C ASN A 109 -15.26 -0.76 -25.47
N GLY A 110 -14.89 -2.02 -25.24
CA GLY A 110 -14.42 -2.93 -26.29
C GLY A 110 -14.82 -4.38 -26.03
N SER A 111 -14.80 -5.21 -27.06
CA SER A 111 -15.03 -6.66 -26.91
C SER A 111 -13.98 -7.35 -26.02
N ASP A 112 -12.80 -6.72 -25.90
CA ASP A 112 -11.63 -7.28 -25.21
C ASP A 112 -11.34 -6.51 -23.90
N THR A 113 -12.37 -5.93 -23.27
CA THR A 113 -12.22 -5.23 -22.00
C THR A 113 -11.59 -6.14 -20.94
N LYS A 114 -10.52 -5.64 -20.33
CA LYS A 114 -9.85 -6.25 -19.18
C LYS A 114 -10.15 -5.47 -17.93
N LEU A 115 -10.27 -6.18 -16.82
CA LEU A 115 -10.32 -5.58 -15.49
C LEU A 115 -8.95 -5.69 -14.83
N TYR A 116 -8.53 -4.61 -14.20
CA TYR A 116 -7.37 -4.55 -13.34
C TYR A 116 -7.78 -4.14 -11.93
N GLN A 117 -7.31 -4.85 -10.93
CA GLN A 117 -7.47 -4.49 -9.53
C GLN A 117 -6.17 -3.90 -9.00
N VAL A 118 -6.24 -2.70 -8.44
CA VAL A 118 -5.09 -1.99 -7.87
C VAL A 118 -5.20 -1.99 -6.36
N TRP A 119 -4.18 -2.54 -5.70
CA TRP A 119 -4.00 -2.44 -4.26
C TRP A 119 -2.96 -1.37 -3.97
N TYR A 120 -3.25 -0.45 -3.05
CA TYR A 120 -2.39 0.72 -2.83
C TYR A 120 -2.39 1.17 -1.37
N GLU A 121 -1.50 2.10 -1.01
CA GLU A 121 -1.54 2.74 0.31
C GLU A 121 -2.43 3.99 0.35
N SER A 122 -3.08 4.18 1.48
CA SER A 122 -3.72 5.43 1.86
C SER A 122 -3.16 5.90 3.21
N PRO A 123 -3.38 7.17 3.59
CA PRO A 123 -3.10 7.61 4.95
C PRO A 123 -3.74 6.68 6.01
N GLU A 124 -4.95 6.19 5.77
CA GLU A 124 -5.62 5.26 6.69
C GLU A 124 -4.88 3.91 6.82
N SER A 125 -4.50 3.28 5.70
CA SER A 125 -3.77 2.00 5.74
C SER A 125 -2.39 2.12 6.39
N ILE A 126 -1.69 3.23 6.13
CA ILE A 126 -0.41 3.54 6.77
C ILE A 126 -0.61 3.74 8.27
N GLY A 127 -1.68 4.44 8.68
CA GLY A 127 -2.03 4.63 10.09
C GLY A 127 -2.22 3.30 10.84
N HIS A 128 -2.88 2.32 10.23
CA HIS A 128 -3.04 0.99 10.83
C HIS A 128 -1.71 0.26 11.04
N LYS A 129 -0.77 0.37 10.09
CA LYS A 129 0.55 -0.26 10.20
C LYS A 129 1.42 0.44 11.24
N VAL A 130 1.38 1.77 11.28
CA VAL A 130 2.07 2.54 12.31
C VAL A 130 1.54 2.18 13.70
N ALA A 131 0.22 2.05 13.86
CA ALA A 131 -0.37 1.61 15.13
C ALA A 131 0.10 0.19 15.52
N LEU A 132 0.22 -0.74 14.56
CA LEU A 132 0.80 -2.05 14.81
C LEU A 132 2.25 -1.93 15.34
N ALA A 133 3.09 -1.12 14.72
CA ALA A 133 4.45 -0.89 15.18
C ALA A 133 4.51 -0.37 16.61
N SER A 134 3.70 0.63 16.95
CA SER A 134 3.59 1.15 18.32
C SER A 134 3.16 0.05 19.30
N ASN A 135 2.13 -0.73 18.96
CA ASN A 135 1.63 -1.81 19.81
C ASN A 135 2.64 -2.94 20.02
N MET A 136 3.51 -3.17 19.04
CA MET A 136 4.56 -4.19 19.11
C MET A 136 5.87 -3.67 19.73
N ASN A 137 5.93 -2.39 20.12
CA ASN A 137 7.12 -1.73 20.68
C ASN A 137 8.37 -1.92 19.82
N VAL A 138 8.22 -1.87 18.49
CA VAL A 138 9.38 -1.89 17.60
C VAL A 138 10.19 -0.60 17.75
N GLY A 139 11.47 -0.60 17.40
CA GLY A 139 12.35 0.56 17.54
C GLY A 139 12.11 1.68 16.50
N GLY A 140 11.40 1.39 15.41
CA GLY A 140 11.13 2.37 14.37
C GLY A 140 10.20 1.89 13.26
N VAL A 141 9.83 2.83 12.39
CA VAL A 141 9.06 2.58 11.16
C VAL A 141 9.72 3.32 9.99
N GLY A 142 9.67 2.77 8.78
CA GLY A 142 10.27 3.41 7.61
C GLY A 142 9.71 2.93 6.27
N PRO A 143 9.54 3.82 5.29
CA PRO A 143 9.02 3.47 3.98
C PRO A 143 10.10 3.05 2.97
N TRP A 144 9.72 2.24 1.97
CA TRP A 144 10.46 2.03 0.73
C TRP A 144 9.75 2.73 -0.46
N GLU A 145 10.25 3.86 -0.97
CA GLU A 145 11.30 4.70 -0.38
C GLU A 145 10.82 6.15 -0.30
N PHE A 146 11.49 6.96 0.53
CA PHE A 146 11.07 8.33 0.87
C PHE A 146 10.74 9.21 -0.35
N GLY A 147 11.42 8.99 -1.49
CA GLY A 147 11.22 9.72 -2.73
C GLY A 147 9.93 9.42 -3.50
N LYS A 148 9.10 8.46 -3.06
CA LYS A 148 7.87 8.04 -3.77
C LYS A 148 6.64 8.91 -3.49
N LEU A 149 6.78 9.94 -2.66
CA LEU A 149 5.74 10.95 -2.46
C LEU A 149 5.88 12.09 -3.46
N ASN A 150 4.75 12.65 -3.88
CA ASN A 150 4.73 13.83 -4.73
C ASN A 150 4.80 15.10 -3.90
N TRP A 151 6.00 15.64 -3.75
CA TRP A 151 6.28 16.86 -2.98
C TRP A 151 5.63 18.14 -3.55
N THR A 152 5.07 18.09 -4.76
CA THR A 152 4.29 19.21 -5.32
C THR A 152 2.84 19.21 -4.81
N LYS A 153 2.41 18.16 -4.10
CA LYS A 153 1.08 18.01 -3.48
C LYS A 153 1.21 17.97 -1.94
N PRO A 154 1.43 19.13 -1.28
CA PRO A 154 1.80 19.18 0.14
C PRO A 154 0.74 18.58 1.08
N ASP A 155 -0.54 18.68 0.74
CA ASP A 155 -1.62 18.08 1.56
C ASP A 155 -1.51 16.55 1.60
N GLN A 156 -1.24 15.93 0.45
CA GLN A 156 -1.08 14.47 0.37
C GLN A 156 0.17 13.99 1.12
N VAL A 157 1.26 14.75 1.00
CA VAL A 157 2.51 14.52 1.75
C VAL A 157 2.23 14.60 3.25
N TYR A 158 1.55 15.66 3.68
CA TYR A 158 1.19 15.87 5.08
C TYR A 158 0.31 14.72 5.61
N ASP A 159 -0.71 14.32 4.87
CA ASP A 159 -1.62 13.25 5.29
C ASP A 159 -0.88 11.93 5.53
N VAL A 160 0.10 11.60 4.68
CA VAL A 160 0.96 10.42 4.87
C VAL A 160 1.89 10.58 6.07
N TRP A 161 2.65 11.68 6.14
CA TRP A 161 3.64 11.88 7.21
C TRP A 161 3.02 12.03 8.59
N SER A 162 1.82 12.62 8.67
CA SER A 162 1.07 12.71 9.92
C SER A 162 0.77 11.34 10.53
N GLN A 163 0.73 10.26 9.72
CA GLN A 163 0.60 8.90 10.25
C GLN A 163 1.88 8.41 10.90
N PHE A 164 3.04 8.63 10.28
CA PHE A 164 4.34 8.30 10.87
C PHE A 164 4.57 9.06 12.16
N CYS A 165 4.08 10.30 12.24
CA CYS A 165 4.16 11.12 13.44
C CYS A 165 3.40 10.56 14.64
N LYS A 166 2.44 9.66 14.43
CA LYS A 166 1.78 8.93 15.53
C LYS A 166 2.74 7.94 16.22
N PHE A 167 3.81 7.52 15.54
CA PHE A 167 4.86 6.67 16.13
C PHE A 167 5.94 7.51 16.82
N PHE A 168 6.40 8.58 16.16
CA PHE A 168 7.56 9.36 16.61
C PHE A 168 7.23 10.53 17.54
N ASP A 169 5.94 10.80 17.79
CA ASP A 169 5.47 11.98 18.51
C ASP A 169 6.02 13.29 17.93
N CYS A 170 5.58 13.63 16.71
CA CYS A 170 5.97 14.88 16.06
C CYS A 170 5.23 16.10 16.62
N SER A 171 4.92 16.18 17.92
CA SER A 171 4.20 17.31 18.51
C SER A 171 4.89 18.67 18.28
N GLU A 172 6.19 18.65 17.96
CA GLU A 172 6.99 19.81 17.59
C GLU A 172 6.84 20.25 16.11
N TYR A 173 6.13 19.48 15.26
CA TYR A 173 5.95 19.74 13.82
C TYR A 173 4.51 20.12 13.43
N ALA A 174 3.75 20.70 14.35
CA ALA A 174 2.37 21.15 14.08
C ALA A 174 2.30 22.02 12.81
N LYS A 175 1.25 21.83 11.99
CA LYS A 175 1.05 22.45 10.66
C LYS A 175 1.59 23.88 10.62
N CYS A 176 2.61 24.14 9.80
CA CYS A 176 3.02 25.50 9.47
C CYS A 176 1.93 26.11 8.56
N SER A 177 0.85 26.58 9.17
CA SER A 177 -0.31 27.10 8.48
C SER A 177 -0.17 28.60 8.26
N ASP A 178 0.78 29.03 7.42
CA ASP A 178 1.02 30.44 6.95
C ASP A 178 2.51 30.76 6.68
N GLY A 179 3.40 29.76 6.67
CA GLY A 179 4.83 30.00 6.45
C GLY A 179 5.58 30.42 7.71
N SER A 180 4.95 30.36 8.88
CA SER A 180 5.65 30.40 10.16
C SER A 180 5.52 29.05 10.88
N CYS A 181 6.65 28.40 11.14
CA CYS A 181 6.76 27.35 12.14
C CYS A 181 7.32 28.06 13.37
N HIS A 182 6.57 28.16 14.46
CA HIS A 182 7.06 28.74 15.70
C HIS A 182 7.54 27.61 16.62
N ASP A 183 8.82 27.69 16.97
CA ASP A 183 9.51 26.87 17.97
C ASP A 183 8.86 26.96 19.37
#